data_AF-A0A5N5JTW0-F1
#
_entry.id   AF-A0A5N5JTW0-F1
#
_cell.length_a   1.000
_cell.length_b   1.000
_cell.length_c   1.000
_cell.angle_alpha   90.00
_cell.angle_beta   90.00
_cell.angle_gamma   90.00
#
_symmetry.space_group_name_H-M   'P 1'
#
loop_
_entity.id
_entity.type
_entity.pdbx_description
1 polymer ?
#
loop_
_entity_poly.entity_id
_entity_poly.type
_entity_poly.pdbx_seq_one_letter_code
_entity_poly.pdbx_strand_id
1 'polypeptide(L)'
;MVDAKRVTGFLQKQIGYFGIFSLILAAFEQIMDEEFVCPCDPIDNIAVCVLYGTIPSIGCFVLTFCFMDWSPEAEDGRRRDNSTCDKVLYSTLAAAIWLFLFFVDGRYLACALSGWKGVYARNDTLGIEKWCKPTGNETSVFESQQTTLKWISRSQIIGFIIILFVICILGCVNSTRRTTTRRNFTEMEAAEHSKMKLHGRLGERKFSFEVEEVTCL
;
A
#
# COMPACT_ATOMS: atom_id res chain seq x y z
N MET A 1 15.02 17.22 25.27
CA MET A 1 15.79 17.13 24.02
C MET A 1 15.71 15.69 23.55
N VAL A 2 14.99 15.43 22.45
CA VAL A 2 14.92 14.09 21.84
C VAL A 2 16.26 13.82 21.16
N ASP A 3 16.89 12.71 21.50
CA ASP A 3 18.24 12.37 21.06
C ASP A 3 18.27 12.16 19.53
N ALA A 4 18.95 13.05 18.82
CA ALA A 4 19.00 13.06 17.36
C ALA A 4 19.56 11.74 16.80
N LYS A 5 20.41 11.02 17.56
CA LYS A 5 20.94 9.70 17.19
C LYS A 5 19.91 8.59 17.24
N ARG A 6 18.93 8.68 18.15
CA ARG A 6 17.82 7.70 18.24
C ARG A 6 16.83 7.89 17.10
N VAL A 7 16.58 9.13 16.71
CA VAL A 7 15.72 9.47 15.58
C VAL A 7 16.37 9.08 14.25
N THR A 8 17.67 9.33 14.05
CA THR A 8 18.38 8.90 12.84
C THR A 8 18.52 7.39 12.75
N GLY A 9 18.78 6.68 13.86
CA GLY A 9 18.81 5.21 13.89
C GLY A 9 17.45 4.57 13.57
N PHE A 10 16.36 5.15 14.07
CA PHE A 10 15.00 4.70 13.76
C PHE A 10 14.62 4.98 12.30
N LEU A 11 14.94 6.19 11.79
CA LEU A 11 14.71 6.55 10.40
C LEU A 11 15.52 5.68 9.44
N GLN A 12 16.80 5.43 9.71
CA GLN A 12 17.66 4.61 8.85
C GLN A 12 17.24 3.14 8.82
N LYS A 13 16.80 2.59 9.97
CA LYS A 13 16.34 1.19 10.05
C LYS A 13 14.94 1.01 9.43
N GLN A 14 13.98 1.92 9.67
CA GLN A 14 12.64 1.81 9.09
C GLN A 14 12.56 2.22 7.62
N ILE A 15 13.17 3.34 7.21
CA ILE A 15 13.21 3.76 5.79
C ILE A 15 13.98 2.73 4.95
N GLY A 16 14.99 2.07 5.52
CA GLY A 16 15.72 1.00 4.85
C GLY A 16 14.80 -0.15 4.39
N TYR A 17 14.02 -0.73 5.31
CA TYR A 17 13.14 -1.86 4.97
C TYR A 17 11.96 -1.46 4.06
N PHE A 18 11.30 -0.33 4.31
CA PHE A 18 10.22 0.16 3.42
C PHE A 18 10.74 0.56 2.04
N GLY A 19 11.96 1.10 1.96
CA GLY A 19 12.65 1.42 0.72
C GLY A 19 13.02 0.16 -0.08
N ILE A 20 13.60 -0.86 0.58
CA ILE A 20 13.95 -2.13 -0.07
C ILE A 20 12.69 -2.84 -0.59
N PHE A 21 11.63 -2.91 0.21
CA PHE A 21 10.38 -3.53 -0.21
C PHE A 21 9.76 -2.81 -1.42
N SER A 22 9.73 -1.47 -1.38
CA SER A 22 9.28 -0.67 -2.53
C SER A 22 10.13 -0.88 -3.78
N LEU A 23 11.46 -1.01 -3.64
CA LEU A 23 12.36 -1.30 -4.76
C LEU A 23 12.12 -2.70 -5.34
N ILE A 24 11.88 -3.71 -4.50
CA ILE A 24 11.55 -5.06 -4.95
C ILE A 24 10.22 -5.05 -5.70
N LEU A 25 9.21 -4.33 -5.19
CA LEU A 25 7.93 -4.20 -5.87
C LEU A 25 8.06 -3.49 -7.22
N ALA A 26 8.85 -2.42 -7.29
CA ALA A 26 9.13 -1.72 -8.55
C ALA A 26 9.90 -2.61 -9.54
N ALA A 27 10.88 -3.37 -9.08
CA ALA A 27 11.60 -4.33 -9.92
C ALA A 27 10.68 -5.45 -10.42
N PHE A 28 9.77 -5.94 -9.57
CA PHE A 28 8.81 -6.97 -9.94
C PHE A 28 7.79 -6.44 -10.95
N GLU A 29 7.31 -5.21 -10.78
CA GLU A 29 6.47 -4.54 -11.79
C GLU A 29 7.20 -4.42 -13.13
N GLN A 30 8.46 -3.96 -13.14
CA GLN A 30 9.25 -3.86 -14.36
C GLN A 30 9.44 -5.21 -15.07
N ILE A 31 9.66 -6.30 -14.33
CA ILE A 31 9.79 -7.65 -14.91
C ILE A 31 8.47 -8.09 -15.56
N MET A 32 7.34 -7.90 -14.87
CA MET A 32 6.04 -8.26 -15.44
C MET A 32 5.68 -7.41 -16.66
N ASP A 33 6.03 -6.12 -16.62
CA ASP A 33 5.83 -5.16 -17.70
C ASP A 33 6.63 -5.53 -18.95
N GLU A 34 7.83 -6.07 -18.78
CA GLU A 34 8.66 -6.54 -19.88
C GLU A 34 8.04 -7.77 -20.57
N GLU A 35 7.36 -8.63 -19.82
CA GLU A 35 6.73 -9.85 -20.34
C GLU A 35 5.25 -9.68 -20.72
N PHE A 36 4.64 -8.54 -20.39
CA PHE A 36 3.23 -8.29 -20.67
C PHE A 36 2.92 -8.28 -22.16
N VAL A 37 1.92 -9.08 -22.56
CA VAL A 37 1.35 -9.12 -23.90
C VAL A 37 -0.17 -8.97 -23.80
N CYS A 38 -0.71 -7.93 -24.43
CA CYS A 38 -2.17 -7.75 -24.49
C CYS A 38 -2.78 -8.68 -25.56
N PRO A 39 -3.77 -9.52 -25.22
CA PRO A 39 -4.47 -10.34 -26.19
C PRO A 39 -5.27 -9.51 -27.21
N CYS A 40 -5.69 -10.15 -28.30
CA CYS A 40 -6.60 -9.57 -29.29
C CYS A 40 -8.05 -10.05 -29.13
N ASP A 41 -8.39 -10.60 -27.97
CA ASP A 41 -9.74 -11.06 -27.62
C ASP A 41 -10.29 -10.25 -26.42
N PRO A 42 -11.49 -9.65 -26.52
CA PRO A 42 -12.04 -8.82 -25.44
C PRO A 42 -12.21 -9.53 -24.09
N ILE A 43 -12.49 -10.84 -24.08
CA ILE A 43 -12.66 -11.60 -22.85
C ILE A 43 -11.29 -11.81 -22.19
N ASP A 44 -10.30 -12.22 -22.98
CA ASP A 44 -8.94 -12.41 -22.49
C ASP A 44 -8.31 -11.10 -22.02
N ASN A 45 -8.62 -9.97 -22.67
CA ASN A 45 -8.11 -8.65 -22.29
C ASN A 45 -8.50 -8.27 -20.85
N ILE A 46 -9.76 -8.52 -20.50
CA ILE A 46 -10.26 -8.28 -19.16
C ILE A 46 -9.63 -9.27 -18.18
N ALA A 47 -9.58 -10.56 -18.54
CA ALA A 47 -9.03 -11.60 -17.68
C ALA A 47 -7.56 -11.33 -17.33
N VAL A 48 -6.72 -11.04 -18.32
CA VAL A 48 -5.29 -10.72 -18.12
C VAL A 48 -5.14 -9.48 -17.23
N CYS A 49 -5.86 -8.39 -17.51
CA CYS A 49 -5.80 -7.19 -16.67
C CYS A 49 -6.18 -7.47 -15.21
N VAL A 50 -7.26 -8.23 -14.97
CA VAL A 50 -7.67 -8.62 -13.62
C VAL A 50 -6.61 -9.47 -12.95
N LEU A 51 -6.01 -10.44 -13.63
CA LEU A 51 -5.00 -11.31 -13.05
C LEU A 51 -3.72 -10.54 -12.65
N TYR A 52 -3.18 -9.70 -13.55
CA TYR A 52 -1.97 -8.91 -13.29
C TYR A 52 -2.19 -7.86 -12.17
N GLY A 53 -3.40 -7.32 -12.05
CA GLY A 53 -3.74 -6.41 -10.95
C GLY A 53 -3.96 -7.13 -9.62
N THR A 54 -4.76 -8.21 -9.62
CA THR A 54 -5.25 -8.85 -8.39
C THR A 54 -4.29 -9.86 -7.78
N ILE A 55 -3.65 -10.73 -8.58
CA ILE A 55 -2.78 -11.79 -8.03
C ILE A 55 -1.64 -11.18 -7.22
N PRO A 56 -0.86 -10.21 -7.74
CA PRO A 56 0.25 -9.70 -6.97
C PRO A 56 -0.21 -8.74 -5.88
N SER A 57 -1.37 -8.06 -6.02
CA SER A 57 -1.97 -7.28 -4.92
C SER A 57 -2.33 -8.16 -3.73
N ILE A 58 -3.04 -9.28 -3.96
CA ILE A 58 -3.38 -10.28 -2.94
C ILE A 58 -2.10 -10.92 -2.39
N GLY A 59 -1.13 -11.24 -3.25
CA GLY A 59 0.17 -11.75 -2.85
C GLY A 59 0.88 -10.80 -1.89
N CYS A 60 0.97 -9.52 -2.23
CA CYS A 60 1.56 -8.48 -1.35
C CYS A 60 0.82 -8.39 -0.02
N PHE A 61 -0.51 -8.45 -0.03
CA PHE A 61 -1.33 -8.44 1.19
C PHE A 61 -1.01 -9.65 2.07
N VAL A 62 -1.10 -10.87 1.53
CA VAL A 62 -0.92 -12.11 2.29
C VAL A 62 0.51 -12.24 2.80
N LEU A 63 1.51 -11.97 1.95
CA LEU A 63 2.91 -12.01 2.36
C LEU A 63 3.18 -11.03 3.49
N THR A 64 2.69 -9.79 3.36
CA THR A 64 2.84 -8.79 4.41
C THR A 64 2.13 -9.21 5.69
N PHE A 65 0.91 -9.74 5.59
CA PHE A 65 0.12 -10.15 6.76
C PHE A 65 0.76 -11.32 7.51
N CYS A 66 1.28 -12.31 6.78
CA CYS A 66 1.87 -13.51 7.34
C CYS A 66 3.29 -13.28 7.87
N PHE A 67 4.08 -12.42 7.23
CA PHE A 67 5.51 -12.28 7.54
C PHE A 67 5.89 -10.97 8.26
N MET A 68 5.01 -9.96 8.35
CA MET A 68 5.30 -8.77 9.16
C MET A 68 5.09 -9.02 10.65
N ASP A 69 6.06 -9.68 11.27
CA ASP A 69 6.33 -9.58 12.69
C ASP A 69 7.36 -8.48 12.95
N TRP A 70 7.07 -7.26 12.47
CA TRP A 70 7.92 -6.11 12.68
C TRP A 70 7.66 -5.54 14.08
N SER A 71 7.97 -6.32 15.12
CA SER A 71 8.05 -5.79 16.48
C SER A 71 9.40 -5.06 16.58
N PRO A 72 9.45 -3.71 16.65
CA PRO A 72 10.67 -3.06 17.07
C PRO A 72 10.96 -3.57 18.48
N GLU A 73 12.15 -4.15 18.70
CA GLU A 73 12.68 -4.35 20.05
C GLU A 73 12.58 -3.01 20.78
N ALA A 74 11.62 -2.89 21.69
CA ALA A 74 11.57 -1.73 22.54
C ALA A 74 12.87 -1.72 23.36
N GLU A 75 13.52 -0.56 23.49
CA GLU A 75 14.68 -0.36 24.36
C GLU A 75 14.43 -0.76 25.83
N ASP A 76 13.18 -1.06 26.21
CA ASP A 76 12.75 -1.53 27.54
C ASP A 76 12.58 -3.07 27.63
N GLY A 77 13.02 -3.84 26.63
CA GLY A 77 12.93 -5.31 26.62
C GLY A 77 11.51 -5.89 26.50
N ARG A 78 10.48 -5.05 26.45
CA ARG A 78 9.09 -5.46 26.19
C ARG A 78 8.82 -5.53 24.70
N ARG A 79 8.70 -6.75 24.18
CA ARG A 79 8.24 -7.04 22.81
C ARG A 79 6.84 -6.42 22.65
N ARG A 80 6.71 -5.36 21.84
CA ARG A 80 5.40 -4.80 21.48
C ARG A 80 4.81 -5.74 20.44
N ASP A 81 3.85 -6.56 20.84
CA ASP A 81 3.10 -7.37 19.90
C ASP A 81 2.39 -6.43 18.92
N ASN A 82 2.56 -6.67 17.62
CA ASN A 82 1.85 -5.89 16.61
C ASN A 82 0.37 -6.25 16.74
N SER A 83 -0.46 -5.23 16.96
CA SER A 83 -1.91 -5.43 16.96
C SER A 83 -2.34 -5.99 15.60
N THR A 84 -3.39 -6.81 15.58
CA THR A 84 -3.99 -7.29 14.33
C THR A 84 -4.36 -6.10 13.41
N CYS A 85 -4.78 -4.96 13.98
CA CYS A 85 -5.06 -3.74 13.21
C CYS A 85 -3.79 -3.16 12.54
N ASP A 86 -2.62 -3.20 13.17
CA ASP A 86 -1.36 -2.79 12.54
C ASP A 86 -0.99 -3.72 11.38
N LYS A 87 -1.11 -5.04 11.57
CA LYS A 87 -0.83 -6.03 10.51
C LYS A 87 -1.73 -5.82 9.30
N VAL A 88 -3.03 -5.63 9.51
CA VAL A 88 -3.99 -5.34 8.44
C VAL A 88 -3.66 -4.03 7.74
N LEU A 89 -3.33 -2.97 8.49
CA LEU A 89 -2.96 -1.67 7.91
C LEU A 89 -1.75 -1.80 6.99
N TYR A 90 -0.63 -2.36 7.46
CA TYR A 90 0.57 -2.51 6.64
C TYR A 90 0.36 -3.42 5.43
N SER A 91 -0.42 -4.50 5.58
CA SER A 91 -0.79 -5.39 4.47
C SER A 91 -1.61 -4.68 3.41
N THR A 92 -2.54 -3.84 3.84
CA THR A 92 -3.37 -3.02 2.94
C THR A 92 -2.51 -1.97 2.22
N LEU A 93 -1.53 -1.37 2.89
CA LEU A 93 -0.58 -0.44 2.26
C LEU A 93 0.25 -1.12 1.17
N ALA A 94 0.79 -2.31 1.44
CA ALA A 94 1.55 -3.08 0.47
C ALA A 94 0.71 -3.40 -0.78
N ALA A 95 -0.53 -3.86 -0.59
CA ALA A 95 -1.47 -4.13 -1.67
C ALA A 95 -1.84 -2.85 -2.46
N ALA A 96 -2.01 -1.72 -1.78
CA ALA A 96 -2.34 -0.44 -2.41
C ALA A 96 -1.16 0.13 -3.22
N ILE A 97 0.08 -0.02 -2.74
CA ILE A 97 1.29 0.35 -3.50
C ILE A 97 1.35 -0.44 -4.81
N TRP A 98 1.07 -1.74 -4.77
CA TRP A 98 1.01 -2.55 -5.97
C TRP A 98 -0.04 -2.02 -6.97
N LEU A 99 -1.26 -1.79 -6.50
CA LEU A 99 -2.33 -1.26 -7.35
C LEU A 99 -1.97 0.10 -7.93
N PHE A 100 -1.29 0.96 -7.16
CA PHE A 100 -0.79 2.23 -7.66
C PHE A 100 0.18 2.05 -8.85
N LEU A 101 1.19 1.18 -8.73
CA LEU A 101 2.13 0.90 -9.82
C LEU A 101 1.39 0.40 -11.07
N PHE A 102 0.53 -0.60 -10.88
CA PHE A 102 -0.33 -1.15 -11.93
C PHE A 102 -1.16 -0.09 -12.66
N PHE A 103 -1.81 0.83 -11.93
CA PHE A 103 -2.64 1.88 -12.53
C PHE A 103 -1.82 3.01 -13.17
N VAL A 104 -0.64 3.33 -12.63
CA VAL A 104 0.24 4.36 -13.18
C VAL A 104 0.85 3.95 -14.53
N ASP A 105 1.20 2.68 -14.69
CA ASP A 105 1.60 2.15 -16.00
C ASP A 105 0.46 2.34 -17.02
N GLY A 106 -0.74 1.89 -16.65
CA GLY A 106 -1.97 2.12 -17.39
C GLY A 106 -2.14 1.32 -18.68
N ARG A 107 -1.13 0.58 -19.15
CA ARG A 107 -1.25 -0.32 -20.32
C ARG A 107 -2.18 -1.49 -20.02
N TYR A 108 -2.18 -1.98 -18.79
CA TYR A 108 -3.09 -3.04 -18.34
C TYR A 108 -4.56 -2.63 -18.45
N LEU A 109 -4.90 -1.45 -17.92
CA LEU A 109 -6.27 -0.93 -17.98
C LEU A 109 -6.66 -0.55 -19.41
N ALA A 110 -5.73 0.03 -20.17
CA ALA A 110 -5.95 0.31 -21.58
C ALA A 110 -6.21 -0.96 -22.38
N CYS A 111 -5.52 -2.07 -22.08
CA CYS A 111 -5.75 -3.37 -22.69
C CYS A 111 -7.17 -3.89 -22.38
N ALA A 112 -7.59 -3.88 -21.11
CA ALA A 112 -8.93 -4.31 -20.72
C ALA A 112 -10.06 -3.52 -21.39
N LEU A 113 -9.85 -2.24 -21.64
CA LEU A 113 -10.83 -1.33 -22.23
C LEU A 113 -10.74 -1.26 -23.76
N SER A 114 -9.73 -1.91 -24.34
CA SER A 114 -9.58 -2.07 -25.78
C SER A 114 -10.42 -3.25 -26.23
N GLY A 115 -11.62 -2.98 -26.76
CA GLY A 115 -12.56 -4.00 -27.24
C GLY A 115 -12.44 -4.34 -28.73
N TRP A 116 -11.41 -3.84 -29.42
CA TRP A 116 -11.26 -4.01 -30.86
C TRP A 116 -10.53 -5.31 -31.23
N LYS A 117 -11.04 -5.99 -32.26
CA LYS A 117 -10.34 -7.11 -32.92
C LYS A 117 -9.16 -6.55 -33.69
N GLY A 118 -7.94 -6.82 -33.23
CA GLY A 118 -6.72 -6.45 -33.93
C GLY A 118 -5.97 -7.66 -34.47
N VAL A 119 -4.87 -7.39 -35.14
CA VAL A 119 -3.93 -8.41 -35.60
C VAL A 119 -2.61 -8.17 -34.88
N TYR A 120 -1.97 -9.24 -34.41
CA TYR A 120 -0.59 -9.17 -33.95
C TYR A 120 0.28 -8.79 -35.16
N ALA A 121 0.79 -7.56 -35.20
CA ALA A 121 1.76 -7.20 -36.23
C ALA A 121 3.08 -7.93 -35.92
N ARG A 122 3.64 -8.60 -36.92
CA ARG A 122 4.87 -9.38 -36.79
C ARG A 122 6.06 -8.46 -37.03
N ASN A 123 7.00 -8.40 -36.10
CA ASN A 123 8.29 -7.73 -36.29
C ASN A 123 9.44 -8.76 -36.15
N ASP A 124 10.44 -8.62 -37.01
CA ASP A 124 11.33 -9.71 -37.46
C ASP A 124 12.45 -10.12 -36.49
N THR A 125 12.53 -9.51 -35.30
CA THR A 125 13.60 -9.81 -34.32
C THR A 125 13.18 -10.72 -33.16
N LEU A 126 11.88 -10.81 -32.82
CA LEU A 126 11.33 -11.72 -31.79
C LEU A 126 9.96 -12.32 -32.15
N GLY A 127 9.36 -11.95 -33.28
CA GLY A 127 8.20 -12.63 -33.88
C GLY A 127 6.81 -12.35 -33.28
N ILE A 128 6.70 -11.67 -32.13
CA ILE A 128 5.42 -11.32 -31.49
C ILE A 128 5.47 -9.87 -30.99
N GLU A 129 4.66 -8.96 -31.55
CA GLU A 129 4.44 -7.64 -30.95
C GLU A 129 3.63 -7.77 -29.66
N LYS A 130 4.05 -7.06 -28.60
CA LYS A 130 3.47 -7.11 -27.25
C LYS A 130 2.06 -6.50 -27.14
N TRP A 131 1.52 -5.97 -28.25
CA TRP A 131 0.28 -5.19 -28.24
C TRP A 131 -0.59 -5.50 -29.45
N CYS A 132 -1.89 -5.62 -29.21
CA CYS A 132 -2.88 -5.82 -30.27
C CYS A 132 -3.07 -4.54 -31.09
N LYS A 133 -2.61 -4.53 -32.35
CA LYS A 133 -2.72 -3.35 -33.22
C LYS A 133 -4.10 -3.28 -33.88
N PRO A 134 -4.78 -2.13 -33.81
CA PRO A 134 -6.06 -1.93 -34.51
C PRO A 134 -5.85 -2.08 -36.03
N THR A 135 -6.81 -2.73 -36.71
CA THR A 135 -6.79 -2.91 -38.17
C THR A 135 -7.83 -1.97 -38.80
N GLY A 136 -7.44 -1.21 -39.83
CA GLY A 136 -8.36 -0.29 -40.51
C GLY A 136 -7.63 0.76 -41.36
N ASN A 137 -8.37 1.77 -41.84
CA ASN A 137 -7.79 2.93 -42.53
C ASN A 137 -6.96 3.80 -41.56
N GLU A 138 -6.10 4.68 -42.09
CA GLU A 138 -5.22 5.54 -41.28
C GLU A 138 -5.98 6.33 -40.20
N THR A 139 -7.20 6.78 -40.52
CA THR A 139 -8.07 7.53 -39.61
C THR A 139 -8.52 6.68 -38.41
N SER A 140 -9.00 5.45 -38.66
CA SER A 140 -9.44 4.52 -37.61
C SER A 140 -8.29 4.03 -36.72
N VAL A 141 -7.09 3.89 -37.29
CA VAL A 141 -5.88 3.56 -36.53
C VAL A 141 -5.52 4.71 -35.59
N PHE A 142 -5.55 5.95 -36.08
CA PHE A 142 -5.29 7.14 -35.28
C PHE A 142 -6.31 7.32 -34.16
N GLU A 143 -7.61 7.15 -34.42
CA GLU A 143 -8.67 7.22 -33.41
C GLU A 143 -8.49 6.17 -32.30
N SER A 144 -8.10 4.96 -32.69
CA SER A 144 -7.83 3.87 -31.74
C SER A 144 -6.59 4.16 -30.86
N GLN A 145 -5.55 4.77 -31.43
CA GLN A 145 -4.38 5.24 -30.68
C GLN A 145 -4.75 6.34 -29.68
N GLN A 146 -5.53 7.34 -30.11
CA GLN A 146 -6.00 8.41 -29.21
C GLN A 146 -6.86 7.85 -28.07
N THR A 147 -7.72 6.88 -28.36
CA THR A 147 -8.56 6.22 -27.35
C THR A 147 -7.70 5.46 -26.34
N THR A 148 -6.66 4.76 -26.80
CA THR A 148 -5.70 4.06 -25.94
C THR A 148 -4.99 5.05 -24.99
N LEU A 149 -4.48 6.16 -25.51
CA LEU A 149 -3.84 7.20 -24.69
C LEU A 149 -4.80 7.80 -23.65
N LYS A 150 -6.07 7.98 -24.01
CA LYS A 150 -7.12 8.43 -23.09
C LYS A 150 -7.35 7.43 -21.95
N TRP A 151 -7.33 6.14 -22.24
CA TRP A 151 -7.46 5.11 -21.21
C TRP A 151 -6.24 5.04 -20.28
N ILE A 152 -5.03 5.17 -20.83
CA ILE A 152 -3.79 5.26 -20.04
C ILE A 152 -3.87 6.47 -19.09
N SER A 153 -4.23 7.65 -19.61
CA SER A 153 -4.37 8.85 -18.78
C SER A 153 -5.43 8.69 -17.68
N ARG A 154 -6.58 8.07 -17.99
CA ARG A 154 -7.61 7.76 -16.98
C ARG A 154 -7.10 6.79 -15.92
N SER A 155 -6.33 5.78 -16.32
CA SER A 155 -5.70 4.83 -15.40
C SER A 155 -4.77 5.54 -14.42
N GLN A 156 -3.92 6.44 -14.92
CA GLN A 156 -2.99 7.21 -14.09
C GLN A 156 -3.71 8.07 -13.05
N ILE A 157 -4.82 8.71 -13.43
CA ILE A 157 -5.66 9.49 -12.51
C ILE A 157 -6.19 8.59 -11.38
N ILE A 158 -6.66 7.38 -11.69
CA ILE A 158 -7.10 6.40 -10.69
C ILE A 158 -5.95 6.04 -9.75
N GLY A 159 -4.75 5.78 -10.29
CA GLY A 159 -3.55 5.52 -9.49
C GLY A 159 -3.26 6.64 -8.49
N PHE A 160 -3.24 7.90 -8.93
CA PHE A 160 -3.02 9.04 -8.03
C PHE A 160 -4.12 9.18 -6.97
N ILE A 161 -5.38 8.91 -7.31
CA ILE A 161 -6.49 8.90 -6.34
C ILE A 161 -6.26 7.84 -5.26
N ILE A 162 -5.79 6.65 -5.62
CA ILE A 162 -5.48 5.57 -4.66
C ILE A 162 -4.39 6.01 -3.68
N ILE A 163 -3.28 6.60 -4.17
CA ILE A 163 -2.21 7.10 -3.28
C ILE A 163 -2.73 8.23 -2.37
N LEU A 164 -3.52 9.16 -2.90
CA LEU A 164 -4.09 10.23 -2.08
C LEU A 164 -4.95 9.67 -0.96
N PHE A 165 -5.80 8.68 -1.26
CA PHE A 165 -6.63 8.00 -0.27
C PHE A 165 -5.80 7.30 0.81
N VAL A 166 -4.71 6.62 0.42
CA VAL A 166 -3.76 5.99 1.35
C VAL A 166 -3.10 7.03 2.27
N ILE A 167 -2.64 8.16 1.72
CA ILE A 167 -2.04 9.25 2.51
C ILE A 167 -3.05 9.81 3.50
N CYS A 168 -4.32 9.99 3.09
CA CYS A 168 -5.39 10.43 3.98
C CYS A 168 -5.62 9.45 5.13
N ILE A 169 -5.73 8.14 4.86
CA ILE A 169 -5.89 7.12 5.90
C ILE A 169 -4.72 7.16 6.89
N LEU A 170 -3.47 7.19 6.40
CA LEU A 170 -2.29 7.28 7.25
C LEU A 170 -2.30 8.54 8.10
N GLY A 171 -2.68 9.68 7.53
CA GLY A 171 -2.86 10.94 8.24
C GLY A 171 -3.91 10.84 9.35
N CYS A 172 -5.07 10.26 9.05
CA CYS A 172 -6.15 10.04 10.01
C CYS A 172 -5.72 9.10 11.15
N VAL A 173 -5.12 7.96 10.84
CA VAL A 173 -4.61 7.00 11.85
C VAL A 173 -3.57 7.65 12.75
N ASN A 174 -2.62 8.39 12.17
CA ASN A 174 -1.60 9.10 12.93
C ASN A 174 -2.18 10.21 13.82
N SER A 175 -3.17 10.95 13.33
CA SER A 175 -3.87 11.97 14.10
C SER A 175 -4.59 11.35 15.30
N THR A 176 -5.36 10.29 15.09
CA THR A 176 -6.07 9.56 16.15
C THR A 176 -5.11 8.95 17.17
N ARG A 177 -3.99 8.36 16.74
CA ARG A 177 -2.97 7.83 17.66
C ARG A 177 -2.38 8.93 18.54
N ARG A 178 -2.11 10.11 17.98
CA ARG A 178 -1.59 11.26 18.72
C ARG A 178 -2.60 11.78 19.74
N THR A 179 -3.87 11.89 19.40
CA THR A 179 -4.91 12.38 20.32
C THR A 179 -5.16 11.40 21.46
N THR A 180 -5.24 10.09 21.19
CA THR A 180 -5.40 9.06 22.22
C THR A 180 -4.20 9.03 23.18
N THR A 181 -2.98 9.10 22.65
CA THR A 181 -1.76 9.15 23.49
C THR A 181 -1.79 10.35 24.43
N ARG A 182 -2.21 11.52 23.91
CA ARG A 182 -2.32 12.76 24.71
C ARG A 182 -3.38 12.62 25.80
N ARG A 183 -4.54 12.03 25.48
CA ARG A 183 -5.64 11.80 26.43
C ARG A 183 -5.21 10.88 27.58
N ASN A 184 -4.59 9.74 27.25
CA ASN A 184 -4.13 8.77 28.24
C ASN A 184 -3.12 9.39 29.21
N PHE A 185 -2.21 10.24 28.70
CA PHE A 185 -1.26 10.96 29.54
C PHE A 185 -1.96 11.92 30.53
N THR A 186 -2.95 12.68 30.06
CA THR A 186 -3.72 13.59 30.93
C THR A 186 -4.57 12.84 31.97
N GLU A 187 -5.17 11.70 31.62
CA GLU A 187 -5.93 10.87 32.56
C GLU A 187 -5.04 10.24 33.63
N MET A 188 -3.82 9.81 33.28
CA MET A 188 -2.84 9.31 34.24
C MET A 188 -2.40 10.39 35.24
N GLU A 189 -2.12 11.61 34.78
CA GLU A 189 -1.74 12.74 35.63
C GLU A 189 -2.86 13.11 36.61
N ALA A 190 -4.12 13.10 36.15
CA ALA A 190 -5.30 13.35 36.99
C ALA A 190 -5.53 12.24 38.05
N ALA A 191 -5.31 10.98 37.69
CA ALA A 191 -5.43 9.84 38.59
C ALA A 191 -4.34 9.84 39.68
N GLU A 192 -3.10 10.20 39.33
CA GLU A 192 -1.98 10.29 40.28
C GLU A 192 -2.21 11.42 41.31
N HIS A 193 -2.62 12.60 40.85
CA HIS A 193 -2.94 13.72 41.73
C HIS A 193 -4.12 13.40 42.69
N SER A 194 -5.10 12.63 42.23
CA SER A 194 -6.21 12.16 43.07
C SER A 194 -5.77 11.12 44.11
N LYS A 195 -4.84 10.21 43.75
CA LYS A 195 -4.25 9.25 44.69
C LYS A 195 -3.38 9.93 45.76
N MET A 196 -2.61 10.97 45.42
CA MET A 196 -1.84 11.74 46.42
C MET A 196 -2.74 12.37 47.50
N LYS A 197 -3.91 12.91 47.11
CA LYS A 197 -4.90 13.45 48.07
C LYS A 197 -5.53 12.37 48.96
N LEU A 198 -5.62 11.13 48.48
CA LEU A 198 -6.19 10.01 49.22
C LEU A 198 -5.16 9.34 50.15
N HIS A 199 -3.90 9.24 49.70
CA HIS A 199 -2.78 8.66 50.46
C HIS A 199 -2.31 9.53 51.63
N GLY A 200 -2.62 10.84 51.62
CA GLY A 200 -2.55 11.67 52.82
C GLY A 200 -3.54 11.26 53.93
N ARG A 201 -4.44 10.29 53.67
CA ARG A 201 -5.45 9.80 54.62
C ARG A 201 -5.43 8.30 54.94
N LEU A 202 -4.77 7.44 54.17
CA LEU A 202 -4.66 6.00 54.49
C LEU A 202 -3.42 5.38 53.86
N GLY A 203 -2.69 4.60 54.67
CA GLY A 203 -1.48 3.87 54.29
C GLY A 203 -1.72 2.76 53.26
N GLU A 204 -0.78 2.71 52.30
CA GLU A 204 -0.45 1.72 51.26
C GLU A 204 -1.40 0.56 50.88
N ARG A 205 -1.69 0.47 49.57
CA ARG A 205 -1.34 -0.72 48.77
C ARG A 205 -1.31 -0.47 47.24
N LYS A 206 -0.32 -1.11 46.58
CA LYS A 206 -0.08 -1.21 45.12
C LYS A 206 -1.25 -1.82 44.36
N PHE A 207 -1.52 -1.35 43.14
CA PHE A 207 -2.19 -2.15 42.11
C PHE A 207 -1.76 -1.78 40.68
N SER A 208 -1.49 -2.81 39.89
CA SER A 208 -1.07 -2.78 38.48
C SER A 208 -2.18 -2.31 37.55
N PHE A 209 -1.79 -1.69 36.43
CA PHE A 209 -2.70 -1.16 35.41
C PHE A 209 -2.73 -2.11 34.20
N GLU A 210 -3.91 -2.62 33.88
CA GLU A 210 -4.22 -3.32 32.63
C GLU A 210 -4.53 -2.27 31.56
N VAL A 211 -3.83 -2.34 30.42
CA VAL A 211 -4.05 -1.46 29.27
C VAL A 211 -5.18 -2.08 28.44
N GLU A 212 -6.34 -1.42 28.45
CA GLU A 212 -7.53 -1.84 27.70
C GLU A 212 -7.29 -1.68 26.19
N GLU A 213 -7.55 -2.75 25.44
CA GLU A 213 -7.35 -2.86 23.99
C GLU A 213 -8.30 -1.93 23.20
N VAL A 214 -7.76 -1.34 22.14
CA VAL A 214 -8.46 -0.39 21.26
C VAL A 214 -9.39 -1.13 20.29
N THR A 215 -10.68 -0.83 20.34
CA THR A 215 -11.69 -1.21 19.33
C THR A 215 -11.54 -0.35 18.08
N CYS A 216 -11.33 -1.00 16.92
CA CYS A 216 -11.17 -0.35 15.61
C CYS A 216 -12.56 0.03 15.02
N LEU A 217 -12.64 1.26 14.46
CA LEU A 217 -13.80 1.85 13.77
C LEU A 217 -13.36 2.27 12.36
#